data_AF-A0ABD3D630-F1
#
_entry.id   AF-A0ABD3D630-F1
#
_cell.length_a   1.000
_cell.length_b   1.000
_cell.length_c   1.000
_cell.angle_alpha   90.00
_cell.angle_beta   90.00
_cell.angle_gamma   90.00
#
_symmetry.space_group_name_H-M   'P 1'
#
loop_
_entity.id
_entity.type
_entity.pdbx_description
1 polymer ?
#
loop_
_entity_poly.entity_id
_entity_poly.type
_entity_poly.pdbx_seq_one_letter_code
_entity_poly.pdbx_strand_id
1 'polypeptide(L)'
;MASTLLHSYKKCSYKYVHSVYKASALKPSLDKCREAAIKALKVNESSCTHMKCTFGRLWNGGGGDGQKNLFVASLFFDRAAEAGFVDPNLAVAKVHLEEQCH
;
A
#
# COMPACT_ATOMS: atom_id res chain seq x y z
N MET A 1 5.80 -19.34 3.14
CA MET A 1 5.49 -18.69 4.43
C MET A 1 5.66 -17.18 4.26
N ALA A 2 4.82 -16.35 4.86
CA ALA A 2 4.70 -14.94 4.49
C ALA A 2 5.67 -14.04 5.27
N SER A 3 6.50 -13.29 4.56
CA SER A 3 7.41 -12.24 5.10
C SER A 3 6.72 -10.90 5.36
N THR A 4 5.43 -10.80 5.05
CA THR A 4 4.57 -9.63 5.21
C THR A 4 3.92 -9.55 6.60
N LEU A 5 4.02 -10.61 7.40
CA LEU A 5 3.40 -10.71 8.73
C LEU A 5 4.45 -10.54 9.84
N LEU A 6 4.04 -9.92 10.94
CA LEU A 6 4.89 -9.72 12.12
C LEU A 6 5.31 -11.05 12.75
N HIS A 7 6.52 -11.08 13.31
CA HIS A 7 7.14 -12.29 13.86
C HIS A 7 6.29 -12.97 14.96
N SER A 8 5.60 -12.17 15.78
CA SER A 8 4.72 -12.63 16.85
C SER A 8 3.38 -13.18 16.36
N TYR A 9 3.08 -13.05 15.06
CA TYR A 9 1.81 -13.48 14.49
C TYR A 9 1.77 -15.01 14.37
N LYS A 10 1.04 -15.64 15.29
CA LYS A 10 0.81 -17.08 15.29
C LYS A 10 0.11 -17.50 13.99
N LYS A 11 0.31 -18.75 13.58
CA LYS A 11 -0.35 -19.34 12.41
C LYS A 11 -1.86 -19.21 12.56
N CYS A 12 -2.46 -18.36 11.74
CA CYS A 12 -3.89 -18.05 11.73
C CYS A 12 -4.44 -18.16 10.31
N SER A 13 -5.75 -18.02 10.17
CA SER A 13 -6.42 -17.90 8.88
C SER A 13 -6.97 -16.49 8.70
N TYR A 14 -6.70 -15.86 7.57
CA TYR A 14 -7.32 -14.61 7.16
C TYR A 14 -8.52 -14.92 6.27
N LYS A 15 -9.72 -14.61 6.73
CA LYS A 15 -10.94 -14.78 5.94
C LYS A 15 -11.25 -13.48 5.22
N TYR A 16 -11.40 -13.53 3.92
CA TYR A 16 -11.78 -12.37 3.12
C TYR A 16 -12.82 -12.80 2.09
N VAL A 17 -13.99 -12.16 2.16
CA VAL A 17 -15.18 -12.55 1.39
C VAL A 17 -15.48 -14.05 1.61
N HIS A 18 -15.49 -14.87 0.56
CA HIS A 18 -15.79 -16.31 0.60
C HIS A 18 -14.52 -17.20 0.64
N SER A 19 -13.34 -16.61 0.85
CA SER A 19 -12.06 -17.32 0.81
C SER A 19 -11.32 -17.27 2.15
N VAL A 20 -10.60 -18.35 2.44
CA VAL A 20 -9.78 -18.48 3.65
C VAL A 20 -8.32 -18.64 3.26
N TYR A 21 -7.49 -17.71 3.69
CA TYR A 21 -6.06 -17.66 3.39
C TYR A 21 -5.24 -18.03 4.61
N LYS A 22 -4.24 -18.89 4.43
CA LYS A 22 -3.31 -19.23 5.52
C LYS A 22 -2.36 -18.06 5.78
N ALA A 23 -2.41 -17.50 6.98
CA ALA A 23 -1.52 -16.43 7.45
C ALA A 23 -0.53 -17.01 8.46
N SER A 24 0.75 -17.04 8.11
CA SER A 24 1.83 -17.52 8.99
C SER A 24 3.07 -16.70 8.75
N ALA A 25 3.56 -16.08 9.82
CA ALA A 25 4.81 -15.34 9.82
C ALA A 25 6.00 -16.28 10.05
N LEU A 26 7.16 -15.90 9.53
CA LEU A 26 8.45 -16.52 9.87
C LEU A 26 9.35 -15.46 10.48
N LYS A 27 9.81 -14.48 9.67
CA LYS A 27 10.47 -13.24 10.09
C LYS A 27 9.99 -12.14 9.14
N PRO A 28 9.53 -10.98 9.66
CA PRO A 28 9.13 -9.88 8.80
C PRO A 28 10.35 -9.36 8.02
N SER A 29 10.13 -8.98 6.76
CA SER A 29 11.13 -8.34 5.92
C SER A 29 10.44 -7.31 5.05
N LEU A 30 10.85 -6.05 5.17
CA LEU A 30 10.27 -4.95 4.41
C LEU A 30 10.44 -5.17 2.91
N ASP A 31 11.63 -5.57 2.46
CA ASP A 31 11.92 -5.81 1.04
C ASP A 31 11.03 -6.92 0.47
N LYS A 32 10.97 -8.08 1.13
CA LYS A 32 10.11 -9.19 0.67
C LYS A 32 8.62 -8.84 0.75
N CYS A 33 8.23 -8.02 1.72
CA CYS A 33 6.86 -7.51 1.83
C CYS A 33 6.53 -6.59 0.64
N ARG A 34 7.44 -5.68 0.31
CA ARG A 34 7.35 -4.76 -0.82
C ARG A 34 7.31 -5.52 -2.15
N GLU A 35 8.17 -6.52 -2.35
CA GLU A 35 8.15 -7.39 -3.53
C GLU A 35 6.82 -8.12 -3.69
N ALA A 36 6.28 -8.67 -2.59
CA ALA A 36 4.97 -9.33 -2.61
C ALA A 36 3.85 -8.36 -3.01
N ALA A 37 3.88 -7.12 -2.51
CA ALA A 37 2.92 -6.08 -2.89
C ALA A 37 3.04 -5.69 -4.38
N ILE A 38 4.26 -5.43 -4.87
CA ILE A 38 4.54 -5.12 -6.28
C ILE A 38 4.01 -6.23 -7.20
N LYS A 39 4.26 -7.49 -6.82
CA LYS A 39 3.77 -8.66 -7.56
C LYS A 39 2.25 -8.77 -7.53
N ALA A 40 1.63 -8.61 -6.36
CA ALA A 40 0.17 -8.70 -6.21
C ALA A 40 -0.56 -7.61 -7.00
N LEU A 41 0.00 -6.40 -7.06
CA LEU A 41 -0.53 -5.29 -7.85
C LEU A 41 -0.27 -5.44 -9.35
N LYS A 42 0.63 -6.34 -9.78
CA LYS A 42 1.04 -6.51 -11.18
C LYS A 42 1.67 -5.23 -11.75
N VAL A 43 2.55 -4.59 -10.97
CA VAL A 43 3.23 -3.35 -11.37
C VAL A 43 4.14 -3.58 -12.58
N ASN A 44 4.84 -4.71 -12.62
CA ASN A 44 5.85 -5.01 -13.65
C ASN A 44 5.27 -5.73 -14.89
N GLU A 45 3.95 -5.76 -15.08
CA GLU A 45 3.37 -6.30 -16.32
C GLU A 45 3.77 -5.42 -17.52
N SER A 46 4.35 -6.04 -18.55
CA SER A 46 5.07 -5.34 -19.62
C SER A 46 4.19 -4.68 -20.69
N SER A 47 2.91 -5.04 -20.79
CA SER A 47 2.03 -4.54 -21.84
C SER A 47 1.08 -3.46 -21.31
N CYS A 48 1.36 -2.19 -21.59
CA CYS A 48 0.37 -1.13 -21.44
C CYS A 48 -0.20 -0.82 -22.83
N THR A 49 -1.51 -0.93 -23.02
CA THR A 49 -2.18 -0.60 -24.29
C THR A 49 -2.37 0.91 -24.50
N HIS A 50 -1.97 1.70 -23.50
CA HIS A 50 -2.04 3.16 -23.48
C HIS A 50 -0.63 3.76 -23.32
N MET A 51 -0.50 5.09 -23.33
CA MET A 51 0.81 5.76 -23.24
C MET A 51 1.59 5.43 -21.96
N LYS A 52 0.91 5.50 -20.80
CA LYS A 52 1.47 5.19 -19.48
C LYS A 52 0.42 4.54 -18.59
N CYS A 53 0.79 3.48 -17.87
CA CYS A 53 -0.09 2.77 -16.97
C CYS A 53 0.36 2.92 -15.51
N THR A 54 -0.57 2.70 -14.59
CA THR A 54 -0.30 2.49 -13.17
C THR A 54 0.11 1.04 -12.94
N PHE A 55 -0.81 0.20 -12.46
CA PHE A 55 -0.60 -1.23 -12.25
C PHE A 55 -1.75 -2.02 -12.89
N GLY A 56 -1.53 -3.30 -13.20
CA GLY A 56 -2.53 -4.11 -13.88
C GLY A 56 -2.96 -3.57 -15.25
N ARG A 57 -2.08 -2.79 -15.90
CA ARG A 57 -2.28 -2.19 -17.24
C ARG A 57 -3.37 -1.12 -17.31
N LEU A 58 -3.73 -0.51 -16.18
CA LEU A 58 -4.69 0.59 -16.14
C LEU A 58 -4.03 1.91 -16.52
N TRP A 59 -4.61 2.63 -17.47
CA TRP A 59 -4.14 3.97 -17.88
C TRP A 59 -4.10 4.92 -16.67
N ASN A 60 -3.03 5.70 -16.54
CA ASN A 60 -2.85 6.62 -15.43
C ASN A 60 -3.59 7.96 -15.58
N GLY A 61 -4.40 8.14 -16.63
CA GLY A 61 -5.13 9.39 -16.88
C GLY A 61 -4.27 10.55 -17.42
N GLY A 62 -3.00 10.32 -17.77
CA GLY A 62 -2.09 11.34 -18.31
C GLY A 62 -1.36 12.18 -17.25
N GLY A 63 -1.81 12.14 -15.99
CA GLY A 63 -1.22 12.91 -14.90
C GLY A 63 -1.41 14.43 -15.05
N GLY A 64 -0.44 15.21 -14.57
CA GLY A 64 -0.43 16.67 -14.69
C GLY A 64 -0.82 17.42 -13.41
N ASP A 65 -1.08 18.72 -13.55
CA ASP A 65 -1.19 19.66 -12.42
C ASP A 65 -2.39 19.38 -11.51
N GLY A 66 -3.45 18.78 -12.04
CA GLY A 66 -4.64 18.40 -11.28
C GLY A 66 -4.38 17.33 -10.21
N GLN A 67 -3.28 16.58 -10.30
CA GLN A 67 -2.89 15.58 -9.30
C GLN A 67 -1.64 15.98 -8.48
N LYS A 68 -1.18 17.24 -8.55
CA LYS A 68 -0.06 17.75 -7.74
C LYS A 68 -0.39 17.80 -6.24
N ASN A 69 -1.64 18.12 -5.92
CA ASN A 69 -2.17 18.08 -4.57
C ASN A 69 -3.30 17.06 -4.54
N LEU A 70 -3.17 16.05 -3.67
CA LEU A 70 -4.15 14.98 -3.54
C LEU A 70 -4.76 15.00 -2.15
N PHE A 71 -6.08 14.83 -2.09
CA PHE A 71 -6.77 14.49 -0.86
C PHE A 71 -6.98 12.97 -0.84
N VAL A 72 -6.33 12.27 0.09
CA VAL A 72 -6.46 10.82 0.28
C VAL A 72 -7.26 10.54 1.56
N ALA A 73 -8.22 9.62 1.48
CA ALA A 73 -9.21 9.42 2.54
C ALA A 73 -9.30 7.96 3.02
N SER A 74 -10.13 7.73 4.03
CA SER A 74 -10.45 6.40 4.59
C SER A 74 -9.19 5.68 5.09
N LEU A 75 -8.85 4.53 4.51
CA LEU A 75 -7.77 3.66 4.97
C LEU A 75 -6.41 4.38 5.11
N PHE A 76 -6.13 5.36 4.25
CA PHE A 76 -4.90 6.15 4.34
C PHE A 76 -4.82 6.96 5.64
N PHE A 77 -5.93 7.58 6.05
CA PHE A 77 -6.02 8.33 7.30
C PHE A 77 -6.02 7.38 8.49
N ASP A 78 -6.87 6.35 8.46
CA ASP A 78 -7.06 5.42 9.57
C ASP A 78 -5.74 4.74 9.96
N ARG A 79 -4.97 4.23 8.98
CA ARG A 79 -3.67 3.60 9.25
C ARG A 79 -2.60 4.56 9.70
N ALA A 80 -2.62 5.80 9.21
CA ALA A 80 -1.69 6.82 9.68
C ALA A 80 -1.99 7.20 11.14
N ALA A 81 -3.26 7.36 11.49
CA ALA A 81 -3.71 7.70 12.84
C ALA A 81 -3.41 6.58 13.84
N GLU A 82 -3.72 5.32 13.49
CA GLU A 82 -3.41 4.14 14.32
C GLU A 82 -1.90 3.97 14.56
N ALA A 83 -1.07 4.31 13.57
CA ALA A 83 0.38 4.26 13.68
C ALA A 83 0.98 5.49 14.38
N GLY A 84 0.17 6.50 14.71
CA GLY A 84 0.60 7.73 15.39
C GLY A 84 1.28 8.76 14.49
N PHE A 85 1.11 8.68 13.16
CA PHE A 85 1.67 9.65 12.21
C PHE A 85 0.84 10.93 12.08
N VAL A 86 -0.44 10.89 12.45
CA VAL A 86 -1.37 12.03 12.39
C VAL A 86 -2.26 12.05 13.63
N ASP A 87 -2.84 13.20 13.97
CA ASP A 87 -3.78 13.32 15.09
C ASP A 87 -5.13 12.65 14.74
N PRO A 88 -5.53 11.58 15.45
CA PRO A 88 -6.81 10.89 15.19
C PRO A 88 -8.05 11.76 15.48
N ASN A 89 -7.91 12.85 16.24
CA ASN A 89 -9.02 13.73 16.60
C ASN A 89 -9.33 14.80 15.55
N LEU A 90 -8.47 14.95 14.54
CA LEU A 90 -8.68 15.88 13.44
C LEU A 90 -9.41 15.18 12.28
N ALA A 91 -10.32 15.89 11.63
CA ALA A 91 -11.02 15.36 10.45
C ALA A 91 -10.12 15.26 9.20
N VAL A 92 -9.03 16.04 9.18
CA VAL A 92 -8.07 16.11 8.07
C VAL A 92 -6.68 16.33 8.65
N ALA A 93 -5.69 15.62 8.10
CA ALA A 93 -4.28 15.89 8.33
C ALA A 93 -3.62 16.31 7.01
N LYS A 94 -2.83 17.38 7.06
CA LYS A 94 -2.02 17.82 5.91
C LYS A 94 -0.61 17.28 6.09
N VAL A 95 -0.16 16.48 5.13
CA VAL A 95 1.20 15.93 5.12
C VAL A 95 1.98 16.64 4.02
N HIS A 96 3.17 17.10 4.34
CA HIS A 96 4.14 17.58 3.38
C HIS A 96 5.19 16.49 3.20
N LEU A 97 5.56 16.21 1.95
CA LEU A 97 6.77 15.42 1.69
C LEU A 97 7.94 16.25 2.22
N GLU A 98 8.56 15.81 3.30
CA GLU A 98 9.88 16.30 3.66
C GLU A 98 10.84 15.69 2.64
N GLU A 99 11.35 16.50 1.71
CA GLU A 99 12.53 16.12 0.95
C GLU A 99 13.67 16.01 1.97
N GLN A 100 13.93 14.82 2.49
CA GLN A 100 15.21 14.54 3.12
C GLN A 100 16.29 14.66 2.05
N CYS A 101 16.93 15.84 1.97
CA CYS A 101 18.22 15.97 1.33
C CYS A 101 19.19 14.95 1.95
N HIS A 102 19.82 14.13 1.11
CA HIS A 102 21.16 13.62 1.36
C HIS A 102 22.16 14.63 0.81
#